data_AF-A0A7J7JS23-F1
#
_entry.id   AF-A0A7J7JS23-F1
#
_cell.length_a   1.000
_cell.length_b   1.000
_cell.length_c   1.000
_cell.angle_alpha   90.00
_cell.angle_beta   90.00
_cell.angle_gamma   90.00
#
_symmetry.space_group_name_H-M   'P 1'
#
loop_
_entity.id
_entity.type
_entity.pdbx_description
1 polymer ?
#
loop_
_entity_poly.entity_id
_entity_poly.type
_entity_poly.pdbx_seq_one_letter_code
_entity_poly.pdbx_strand_id
1 'polypeptide(L)' 'MFAGHSAFKKIQPFWSAYRTQNYGYSKFHFVNGTHLLVEWVDDEQDGKVTDSNWIIKHKHGAGTYDCHLREGKRL' A
#
# COMPACT_ATOMS: atom_id res chain seq x y z
N MET A 1 17.46 20.81 -15.86
CA MET A 1 17.00 20.77 -14.46
C MET A 1 17.13 19.33 -13.98
N PHE A 2 18.06 19.05 -13.07
CA PHE A 2 18.40 17.71 -12.63
C PHE A 2 17.42 17.26 -11.53
N ALA A 3 16.39 16.50 -11.89
CA ALA A 3 15.64 15.75 -10.88
C ALA A 3 16.55 14.60 -10.43
N GLY A 4 16.92 14.55 -9.15
CA GLY A 4 17.91 13.62 -8.57
C GLY A 4 17.55 12.13 -8.58
N HIS A 5 16.48 11.74 -9.28
CA HIS A 5 15.95 10.38 -9.32
C HIS A 5 15.67 9.94 -10.75
N SER A 6 15.97 8.66 -11.04
CA SER A 6 15.56 8.04 -12.29
C SER A 6 14.03 7.96 -12.39
N ALA A 7 13.49 8.25 -13.57
CA ALA A 7 12.07 8.09 -13.85
C ALA A 7 11.59 6.64 -13.63
N PHE A 8 10.32 6.48 -13.27
CA PHE A 8 9.70 5.16 -13.26
C PHE A 8 9.73 4.52 -14.66
N LYS A 9 9.73 3.18 -14.71
CA LYS A 9 9.50 2.46 -15.97
C LYS A 9 8.20 2.94 -16.62
N LYS A 10 8.25 3.17 -17.94
CA LYS A 10 7.10 3.65 -18.73
C LYS A 10 5.86 2.79 -18.52
N ILE A 11 6.02 1.47 -18.59
CA ILE A 11 4.94 0.51 -18.36
C ILE A 11 4.83 0.22 -16.86
N GLN A 12 3.66 0.46 -16.30
CA GLN A 12 3.31 0.06 -14.93
C GLN A 12 2.99 -1.43 -14.91
N PRO A 13 3.58 -2.23 -14.02
CA PRO A 13 3.20 -3.63 -13.88
C PRO A 13 1.78 -3.73 -13.28
N PHE A 14 1.04 -4.78 -13.65
CA PHE A 14 -0.36 -4.95 -13.25
C PHE A 14 -0.58 -5.02 -11.72
N TRP A 15 0.45 -5.38 -10.97
CA TRP A 15 0.39 -5.48 -9.51
C TRP A 15 0.68 -4.15 -8.78
N SER A 16 1.11 -3.10 -9.49
CA SER A 16 1.32 -1.78 -8.91
C SER A 16 0.01 -0.99 -9.04
N ALA A 17 -0.67 -0.73 -7.92
CA ALA A 17 -1.91 0.04 -7.91
C ALA A 17 -1.66 1.56 -8.05
N TYR A 18 -0.71 2.08 -7.27
CA TYR A 18 -0.34 3.50 -7.26
C TYR A 18 1.18 3.66 -7.17
N ARG A 19 1.71 4.77 -7.72
CA ARG A 19 3.13 5.15 -7.64
C ARG A 19 3.28 6.66 -7.79
N THR A 20 4.15 7.26 -7.00
CA THR A 20 4.49 8.69 -7.05
C THR A 20 6.00 8.88 -6.93
N GLN A 21 6.54 9.92 -7.56
CA GLN A 21 7.97 10.26 -7.48
C GLN A 21 8.25 11.30 -6.40
N ASN A 22 7.21 11.89 -5.82
CA ASN A 22 7.33 12.96 -4.85
C ASN A 22 7.72 12.40 -3.50
N TYR A 23 8.49 13.19 -2.75
CA TYR A 23 8.80 12.87 -1.38
C TYR A 23 7.60 13.03 -0.45
N GLY A 24 7.57 12.25 0.62
CA GLY A 24 6.42 12.17 1.50
C GLY A 24 6.56 11.12 2.59
N TYR A 25 5.46 10.91 3.30
CA TYR A 25 5.36 9.94 4.38
C TYR A 25 3.98 9.27 4.39
N SER A 26 3.90 8.11 5.05
CA SER A 26 2.63 7.40 5.22
C SER A 26 2.02 7.66 6.60
N LYS A 27 0.70 7.82 6.65
CA LYS A 27 -0.08 7.80 7.89
C LYS A 27 -0.92 6.54 7.94
N PHE A 28 -0.98 5.94 9.13
CA PHE A 28 -1.70 4.70 9.39
C PHE A 28 -2.76 4.96 10.46
N HIS A 29 -4.03 4.82 10.08
CA HIS A 29 -5.17 4.99 10.99
C HIS A 29 -5.82 3.63 11.26
N PHE A 30 -5.50 3.03 12.40
CA PHE A 30 -6.13 1.80 12.88
C PHE A 30 -7.53 2.11 13.41
N VAL A 31 -8.54 1.88 12.59
CA VAL A 31 -9.93 2.23 12.94
C VAL A 31 -10.56 1.16 13.82
N ASN A 32 -10.27 -0.11 13.55
CA ASN A 32 -10.69 -1.24 14.37
C ASN A 32 -9.79 -2.45 14.09
N GLY A 33 -10.11 -3.61 14.67
CA GLY A 33 -9.33 -4.84 14.50
C GLY A 33 -9.18 -5.32 13.06
N THR A 34 -10.07 -4.93 12.15
CA THR A 34 -10.09 -5.42 10.75
C THR A 34 -9.80 -4.34 9.70
N HIS A 35 -9.92 -3.04 10.04
CA HIS A 35 -9.80 -1.93 9.10
C HIS A 35 -8.65 -0.99 9.47
N LEU A 36 -7.73 -0.80 8.52
CA LEU A 36 -6.65 0.15 8.56
C LEU A 36 -6.75 1.08 7.35
N LEU A 37 -6.86 2.38 7.58
CA LEU A 37 -6.72 3.38 6.52
C LEU A 37 -5.24 3.75 6.39
N VAL A 38 -4.72 3.65 5.17
CA VAL A 38 -3.36 4.03 4.80
C VAL A 38 -3.44 5.24 3.89
N GLU A 39 -2.75 6.32 4.26
CA GLU A 39 -2.68 7.54 3.48
C GLU A 39 -1.22 7.83 3.10
N TRP A 40 -0.98 8.23 1.86
CA TRP A 40 0.28 8.83 1.43
C TRP A 40 0.15 10.35 1.45
N VAL A 41 1.02 11.00 2.23
CA VAL A 41 1.10 12.44 2.38
C VAL A 41 2.32 12.94 1.62
N ASP A 42 2.11 13.92 0.76
CA ASP A 42 3.13 14.55 -0.06
C ASP A 42 3.71 15.78 0.66
N ASP A 43 5.02 15.79 0.87
CA ASP A 43 5.73 16.89 1.55
C ASP A 43 5.98 18.08 0.62
N GLU A 44 6.07 17.84 -0.69
CA GLU A 44 6.24 18.87 -1.71
C GLU A 44 4.92 19.60 -2.03
N GLN A 45 3.78 19.01 -1.65
CA GLN A 45 2.44 19.58 -1.81
C GLN A 45 1.82 19.99 -0.46
N ASP A 46 2.60 20.59 0.44
CA ASP A 46 2.11 21.17 1.71
C ASP A 46 1.33 20.17 2.59
N GLY A 47 1.81 18.93 2.65
CA GLY A 47 1.18 17.88 3.46
C GLY A 47 -0.14 17.36 2.90
N LYS A 48 -0.39 17.53 1.59
CA LYS A 48 -1.59 17.00 0.93
C LYS A 48 -1.58 15.47 0.90
N VAL A 49 -2.72 14.87 1.26
CA VAL A 49 -2.96 13.44 1.03
C VAL A 49 -3.16 13.22 -0.48
N THR A 50 -2.26 12.47 -1.10
CA THR A 50 -2.29 12.21 -2.56
C THR A 50 -2.70 10.78 -2.91
N ASP A 51 -2.73 9.87 -1.95
CA ASP A 51 -3.33 8.54 -2.06
C ASP A 51 -3.94 8.10 -0.72
N SER A 52 -5.02 7.32 -0.78
CA SER A 52 -5.72 6.82 0.40
C SER A 52 -6.36 5.45 0.10
N ASN A 53 -6.04 4.44 0.91
CA ASN A 53 -6.52 3.07 0.69
C ASN A 53 -6.90 2.40 2.01
N TRP A 54 -7.94 1.55 1.96
CA TRP A 54 -8.31 0.68 3.07
C TRP A 54 -7.62 -0.67 2.95
N ILE A 55 -6.95 -1.09 4.01
CA ILE A 55 -6.53 -2.47 4.23
C ILE A 55 -7.59 -3.12 5.12
N ILE A 56 -8.29 -4.10 4.57
CA ILE A 56 -9.30 -4.88 5.27
C ILE A 56 -8.77 -6.30 5.46
N LYS A 57 -8.68 -6.73 6.72
CA LYS A 57 -8.26 -8.08 7.09
C LYS A 57 -9.29 -8.67 8.04
N HIS A 58 -9.95 -9.74 7.62
CA HIS A 58 -10.98 -10.40 8.44
C HIS A 58 -10.42 -11.53 9.34
N LYS A 59 -9.27 -12.12 8.95
CA LYS A 59 -8.66 -13.23 9.69
C LYS A 59 -7.32 -12.80 10.26
N HIS A 60 -7.11 -13.00 11.57
CA HIS A 60 -5.90 -12.62 12.29
C HIS A 60 -5.29 -13.84 12.99
N GLY A 61 -3.97 -13.87 13.11
CA GLY A 61 -3.24 -14.96 13.76
C GLY A 61 -2.24 -15.66 12.84
N ALA A 62 -1.43 -16.55 13.42
CA ALA A 62 -0.50 -17.38 12.67
C ALA A 62 -1.28 -18.39 11.79
N GLY A 63 -0.84 -18.57 10.54
CA GLY A 63 -1.49 -19.51 9.61
C GLY A 63 -2.81 -19.02 9.00
N THR A 64 -3.28 -17.81 9.32
CA THR A 64 -4.53 -17.27 8.78
C THR A 64 -4.30 -16.46 7.50
N TYR A 65 -3.71 -17.09 6.48
CA TYR A 65 -3.53 -16.51 5.15
C TYR A 65 -4.51 -17.13 4.15
N ASP A 66 -4.84 -16.38 3.11
CA ASP A 66 -5.70 -16.79 2.00
C ASP A 66 -4.91 -17.29 0.78
N CYS A 67 -3.61 -17.01 0.72
CA CYS A 67 -2.72 -17.50 -0.32
C CYS A 67 -2.33 -18.99 -0.13
N HIS A 68 -1.83 -19.65 -1.18
CA HIS A 68 -1.21 -20.99 -1.12
C HIS A 68 -2.05 -22.17 -0.61
N LEU A 69 -3.38 -22.05 -0.50
CA LEU A 69 -4.25 -23.23 -0.43
C LEU A 69 -4.26 -23.91 -1.80
N ARG A 70 -3.23 -24.71 -2.10
CA ARG A 70 -3.39 -25.80 -3.06
C ARG A 70 -4.55 -26.64 -2.54
N GLU A 71 -5.55 -26.90 -3.39
CA GLU A 71 -6.65 -27.79 -3.09
C GLU A 71 -6.10 -29.06 -2.40
N GLY A 72 -6.55 -29.33 -1.17
CA GLY A 72 -6.38 -30.65 -0.55
C GLY A 72 -5.31 -30.83 0.53
N LYS A 73 -4.67 -29.81 1.11
CA LYS A 73 -3.89 -30.00 2.35
C LYS A 73 -4.18 -28.95 3.42
N ARG A 74 -5.16 -29.26 4.29
CA ARG A 74 -5.16 -28.78 5.68
C ARG A 74 -4.16 -29.65 6.45
N LEU A 75 -3.26 -29.02 7.20
CA LEU A 75 -2.46 -29.66 8.24
C LEU A 75 -3.39 -30.27 9.30
#